data_AF-A0A1I6QHR7-F1
#
_entry.id   AF-A0A1I6QHR7-F1
#
_cell.length_a   1.000
_cell.length_b   1.000
_cell.length_c   1.000
_cell.angle_alpha   90.00
_cell.angle_beta   90.00
_cell.angle_gamma   90.00
#
_symmetry.space_group_name_H-M   'P 1'
#
loop_
_entity.id
_entity.type
_entity.pdbx_description
1 polymer ?
#
loop_
_entity_poly.entity_id
_entity_poly.type
_entity_poly.pdbx_seq_one_letter_code
_entity_poly.pdbx_strand_id
1 'polypeptide(L)' 'MEFSKIELININGYDLEVFYATDICQFHGQFIGLNSGADCYAENLEDLYQEAEKSLNIYLQVCMENGINPS' A
#
# COMPACT_ATOMS: atom_id res chain seq x y z
N MET A 1 -5.42 3.16 -18.48
CA MET A 1 -4.34 2.19 -18.21
C MET A 1 -5.00 0.98 -17.60
N GLU A 2 -4.68 -0.22 -18.10
CA GLU A 2 -5.24 -1.48 -17.62
C GLU A 2 -4.27 -2.06 -16.60
N PHE A 3 -4.61 -1.97 -15.31
CA PHE A 3 -3.86 -2.61 -14.25
C PHE A 3 -4.50 -3.96 -13.97
N SER A 4 -3.79 -5.07 -14.23
CA SER A 4 -4.22 -6.38 -13.75
C SER A 4 -3.71 -6.58 -12.33
N LYS A 5 -4.59 -6.94 -11.41
CA LYS A 5 -4.23 -7.31 -10.04
C LYS A 5 -3.36 -8.57 -10.08
N ILE A 6 -2.21 -8.52 -9.42
CA ILE A 6 -1.22 -9.59 -9.37
C ILE A 6 -1.37 -10.39 -8.09
N GLU A 7 -1.53 -9.70 -6.96
CA GLU A 7 -1.54 -10.33 -5.65
C GLU A 7 -2.41 -9.55 -4.65
N LEU A 8 -2.84 -10.23 -3.59
CA LEU A 8 -3.45 -9.64 -2.41
C LEU A 8 -2.65 -10.08 -1.19
N ILE A 9 -2.14 -9.10 -0.45
CA ILE A 9 -1.21 -9.34 0.65
C ILE A 9 -1.83 -8.76 1.92
N ASN A 10 -1.71 -9.46 3.04
CA ASN A 10 -2.04 -8.88 4.34
C ASN A 10 -0.77 -8.35 5.02
N ILE A 11 -0.75 -7.05 5.33
CA ILE A 11 0.32 -6.37 6.05
C ILE A 11 -0.26 -5.83 7.35
N ASN A 12 0.16 -6.41 8.48
CA ASN A 12 -0.26 -5.99 9.83
C ASN A 12 -1.79 -5.91 10.01
N GLY A 13 -2.54 -6.80 9.35
CA GLY A 13 -4.01 -6.84 9.42
C GLY A 13 -4.73 -6.00 8.37
N TYR A 14 -4.00 -5.30 7.49
CA TYR A 14 -4.55 -4.50 6.40
C TYR A 14 -4.21 -5.15 5.06
N ASP A 15 -5.20 -5.22 4.18
CA ASP A 15 -5.04 -5.82 2.85
C ASP A 15 -4.47 -4.80 1.85
N LEU A 16 -3.43 -5.22 1.13
CA LEU A 16 -2.75 -4.48 0.07
C LEU A 16 -3.01 -5.20 -1.26
N GLU A 17 -3.61 -4.50 -2.22
CA GLU A 17 -3.67 -4.96 -3.62
C GLU A 17 -2.39 -4.59 -4.34
N VAL A 18 -1.78 -5.55 -5.03
CA VAL A 18 -0.57 -5.32 -5.82
C VAL A 18 -0.89 -5.39 -7.31
N PHE A 19 -0.38 -4.41 -8.04
CA PHE A 19 -0.47 -4.27 -9.49
C PHE A 19 0.94 -4.08 -10.06
N TYR A 20 1.09 -4.27 -11.37
CA TYR A 20 2.27 -3.81 -12.10
C TYR A 20 1.89 -2.66 -13.03
N ALA A 21 2.47 -1.49 -12.79
CA ALA A 21 2.29 -0.28 -13.57
C ALA A 21 3.26 -0.29 -14.76
N THR A 22 2.77 -0.75 -15.92
CA THR A 22 3.59 -0.95 -17.13
C THR A 22 4.14 0.33 -17.75
N ASP A 23 3.54 1.48 -17.43
CA ASP A 23 3.94 2.80 -17.91
C ASP A 23 5.23 3.30 -17.24
N ILE A 24 5.46 2.90 -15.99
CA ILE A 24 6.64 3.26 -15.19
C ILE A 24 7.51 2.05 -14.80
N CYS A 25 7.12 0.84 -15.22
CA CYS A 25 7.80 -0.42 -14.95
C CYS A 25 8.00 -0.73 -13.46
N GLN A 26 7.03 -0.37 -12.62
CA GLN A 26 7.09 -0.58 -11.17
C GLN A 26 5.87 -1.36 -10.67
N PHE A 27 6.04 -2.07 -9.57
CA PHE A 27 4.91 -2.57 -8.78
C PHE A 27 4.25 -1.40 -8.06
N HIS A 28 2.92 -1.46 -7.97
CA HIS A 28 2.08 -0.49 -7.26
C HIS A 28 1.26 -1.25 -6.22
N GLY A 29 1.41 -0.88 -4.96
CA GLY A 29 0.63 -1.42 -3.85
C GLY A 29 -0.38 -0.39 -3.36
N GLN A 30 -1.64 -0.80 -3.21
CA GLN A 30 -2.72 0.05 -2.70
C GLN A 30 -3.45 -0.63 -1.54
N PHE A 31 -3.53 0.03 -0.39
CA PHE A 31 -4.27 -0.49 0.77
C PHE A 31 -5.78 -0.35 0.59
N ILE A 32 -6.51 -1.42 0.89
CA ILE A 32 -7.98 -1.45 0.86
C ILE A 32 -8.52 -0.89 2.18
N GLY A 33 -9.51 -0.01 2.08
CA GLY A 33 -10.29 0.44 3.25
C GLY A 33 -9.63 1.51 4.11
N LEU A 34 -8.46 2.02 3.72
CA LEU A 34 -7.83 3.18 4.36
C LEU A 34 -8.29 4.47 3.68
N ASN A 35 -8.70 5.47 4.48
CA ASN A 35 -9.26 6.74 3.97
C ASN A 35 -8.24 7.66 3.27
N SER A 36 -6.95 7.29 3.21
CA SER A 36 -5.97 7.94 2.36
C SER A 36 -4.89 6.96 1.93
N GLY A 37 -4.64 6.90 0.62
CA GLY A 37 -3.70 6.00 -0.03
C GLY A 37 -2.30 6.04 0.55
N ALA A 38 -1.97 5.00 1.32
CA ALA A 38 -0.61 4.50 1.38
C ALA A 38 -0.34 3.72 0.08
N ASP A 39 -0.44 4.42 -1.06
CA ASP A 39 -0.03 3.88 -2.34
C ASP A 39 1.50 3.86 -2.34
N CYS A 40 2.08 2.69 -2.54
CA CYS A 40 3.52 2.49 -2.56
C CYS A 40 3.96 1.97 -3.92
N TYR A 41 5.16 2.34 -4.34
CA TYR A 41 5.72 1.91 -5.62
C TYR A 41 7.14 1.39 -5.41
N ALA A 42 7.48 0.31 -6.10
CA ALA A 42 8.81 -0.28 -6.03
C ALA A 42 9.17 -1.06 -7.30
N GLU A 43 10.47 -1.27 -7.53
CA GLU A 43 10.96 -2.02 -8.70
C GLU A 43 10.79 -3.55 -8.55
N ASN A 44 10.65 -4.02 -7.31
CA ASN A 44 10.44 -5.43 -7.00
C ASN A 44 9.49 -5.60 -5.81
N LEU A 45 9.00 -6.83 -5.60
CA LEU A 45 8.03 -7.12 -4.55
C LEU A 45 8.63 -6.91 -3.15
N GLU A 46 9.86 -7.35 -2.89
CA GLU A 46 10.48 -7.23 -1.56
C GLU A 46 10.57 -5.77 -1.09
N ASP A 47 11.00 -4.87 -1.98
CA ASP A 47 11.02 -3.43 -1.72
C ASP A 47 9.60 -2.86 -1.56
N LEU A 48 8.62 -3.37 -2.33
CA LEU A 48 7.22 -2.96 -2.18
C LEU A 48 6.68 -3.30 -0.79
N TYR A 49 6.98 -4.50 -0.28
CA TYR A 49 6.59 -4.93 1.06
C TYR A 49 7.17 -4.01 2.13
N GLN A 50 8.47 -3.69 2.03
CA GLN A 50 9.15 -2.80 2.97
C GLN A 50 8.58 -1.38 2.95
N GLU A 51 8.27 -0.87 1.76
CA GLU A 51 7.70 0.47 1.60
C GLU A 51 6.24 0.54 2.07
N ALA A 52 5.46 -0.51 1.81
CA ALA A 52 4.09 -0.65 2.29
C ALA A 52 4.03 -0.68 3.83
N GLU A 53 4.91 -1.44 4.49
CA GLU A 53 4.97 -1.51 5.95
C GLU A 53 5.32 -0.15 6.57
N LYS A 54 6.29 0.57 6.01
CA LYS A 54 6.65 1.93 6.46
C LYS A 54 5.49 2.91 6.27
N SER A 55 4.87 2.88 5.10
CA SER A 55 3.76 3.77 4.74
C SER A 55 2.56 3.55 5.67
N LEU A 56 2.22 2.28 5.93
CA LEU A 56 1.16 1.91 6.87
C LEU A 56 1.47 2.38 8.29
N ASN A 57 2.70 2.19 8.78
CA ASN A 57 3.08 2.61 10.12
C ASN A 57 2.98 4.13 10.29
N ILE A 58 3.44 4.91 9.30
CA ILE A 58 3.31 6.37 9.31
C ILE A 58 1.83 6.77 9.30
N TYR A 59 1.02 6.16 8.45
CA TYR A 59 -0.42 6.44 8.36
C TYR A 59 -1.12 6.19 9.70
N LEU A 60 -0.91 5.02 10.32
CA LEU A 60 -1.51 4.67 11.60
C LEU A 60 -1.05 5.58 12.73
N GLN A 61 0.21 5.99 12.73
CA GLN A 61 0.72 6.97 13.69
C GLN A 61 0.00 8.31 13.54
N VAL A 62 -0.15 8.83 12.32
CA VAL A 62 -0.89 10.08 12.07
C VAL A 62 -2.35 9.95 12.49
N CYS A 63 -3.02 8.84 12.20
CA CYS A 63 -4.39 8.58 12.66
C CYS A 63 -4.49 8.65 14.18
N MET A 64 -3.58 7.97 14.89
CA MET A 64 -3.53 7.97 16.35
C MET A 64 -3.31 9.39 16.92
N GLU A 65 -2.34 10.13 16.39
CA GLU A 65 -2.00 11.49 16.85
C GLU A 65 -3.17 12.48 16.65
N ASN A 66 -4.01 12.26 15.64
CA ASN A 66 -5.13 13.13 15.30
C ASN A 66 -6.49 12.62 15.82
N GLY A 67 -6.54 11.46 16.49
CA GLY A 67 -7.79 10.83 16.95
C GLY A 67 -8.71 10.39 15.81
N ILE A 68 -8.15 10.05 14.65
CA ILE A 68 -8.86 9.61 13.45
C ILE A 68 -8.92 8.08 13.45
N ASN A 69 -10.07 7.50 13.06
CA ASN A 69 -10.18 6.07 12.82
C ASN A 69 -9.53 5.71 11.46
N PRO A 70 -8.56 4.78 11.41
CA PRO A 70 -7.93 4.36 10.15
C PRO A 70 -8.86 3.59 9.20
N SER A 71 -10.00 3.08 9.69
CA SER A 71 -11.00 2.30 8.92
C SER A 71 -12.37 2.95 8.89
#